data_AF-H5WMX6-F1
#
_entry.id   AF-H5WMX6-F1
#
_cell.length_a   1.000
_cell.length_b   1.000
_cell.length_c   1.000
_cell.angle_alpha   90.00
_cell.angle_beta   90.00
_cell.angle_gamma   90.00
#
_symmetry.space_group_name_H-M   'P 1'
#
loop_
_entity.id
_entity.type
_entity.pdbx_description
1 polymer ?
#
loop_
_entity_poly.entity_id
_entity_poly.type
_entity_poly.pdbx_seq_one_letter_code
_entity_poly.pdbx_strand_id
1 'polypeptide(L)'
;MSMKKTDMDKNMAKKVGGQLKAAGTPQRFGSDSYLAAAKREKPASAARKTVPIAIRLSAELAASLRERAVGQEGGISAVVAMAVEQWLNTPKPASASAKKSAA
;
A
#
# COMPACT_ATOMS: atom_id res chain seq x y z
N MET A 1 44.15 14.91 -29.59
CA MET A 1 43.11 15.42 -30.50
C MET A 1 42.62 16.77 -29.99
N SER A 2 43.07 17.87 -30.59
CA SER A 2 42.66 19.23 -30.19
C SER A 2 41.18 19.43 -30.56
N MET A 3 40.35 19.84 -29.61
CA MET A 3 38.92 20.05 -29.85
C MET A 3 38.73 21.22 -30.83
N LYS A 4 37.88 21.01 -31.83
CA LYS A 4 37.49 22.07 -32.77
C LYS A 4 36.67 23.12 -32.02
N LYS A 5 36.77 24.39 -32.41
CA LYS A 5 36.09 25.52 -31.74
C LYS A 5 34.58 25.29 -31.57
N THR A 6 33.95 24.68 -32.56
CA THR A 6 32.52 24.33 -32.54
C THR A 6 32.14 23.28 -31.49
N ASP A 7 33.06 22.36 -31.17
CA ASP A 7 32.85 21.34 -30.15
C ASP A 7 32.94 21.93 -28.74
N MET A 8 33.84 22.91 -28.56
CA MET A 8 33.93 23.72 -27.34
C MET A 8 32.63 24.49 -27.07
N ASP A 9 32.08 25.15 -28.08
CA ASP A 9 30.83 25.92 -27.95
C ASP A 9 29.65 25.00 -27.61
N LYS A 10 29.58 23.82 -28.22
CA LYS A 10 28.56 22.80 -27.93
C LYS A 10 28.66 22.28 -26.50
N ASN A 11 29.87 22.03 -26.00
CA ASN A 11 30.09 21.56 -24.64
C ASN A 11 29.77 22.64 -23.61
N MET A 12 30.06 23.91 -23.91
CA MET A 12 29.67 25.04 -23.08
C MET A 12 28.15 25.21 -23.03
N ALA A 13 27.47 25.12 -24.18
CA ALA A 13 26.01 25.18 -24.23
C ALA A 13 25.35 24.05 -23.44
N LYS A 14 25.87 22.82 -23.55
CA LYS A 14 25.42 21.68 -22.74
C LYS A 14 25.63 21.90 -21.24
N LYS A 15 26.78 22.46 -20.85
CA LYS A 15 27.10 22.74 -19.45
C LYS A 15 26.17 23.79 -18.85
N VAL A 16 25.93 24.88 -19.56
CA VAL A 16 24.99 25.94 -19.14
C VAL A 16 23.56 25.41 -19.08
N GLY A 17 23.11 24.67 -20.11
CA GLY A 17 21.78 24.05 -20.12
C GLY A 17 21.57 23.04 -18.98
N GLY A 18 22.62 22.30 -18.62
CA GLY A 18 22.61 21.41 -17.45
C GLY A 18 22.51 22.18 -16.13
N GLN A 19 23.26 23.26 -15.98
CA GLN A 19 23.22 24.12 -14.78
C GLN A 19 21.87 24.79 -14.59
N LEU A 20 21.25 25.30 -15.66
CA LEU A 20 19.92 25.92 -15.58
C LEU A 20 18.81 24.92 -15.24
N LYS A 21 18.92 23.66 -15.69
CA LYS A 21 17.97 22.60 -15.34
C LYS A 21 18.18 22.05 -13.92
N ALA A 22 19.43 22.04 -13.45
CA ALA A 22 19.79 21.59 -12.11
C ALA A 22 19.59 22.69 -11.05
N ALA A 23 19.57 23.96 -11.45
CA ALA A 23 19.10 25.06 -10.64
C ALA A 23 17.58 24.94 -10.46
N GLY A 24 17.16 24.01 -9.59
CA GLY A 24 15.80 23.94 -9.08
C GLY A 24 15.39 25.26 -8.43
N THR A 25 14.12 25.38 -8.04
CA THR A 25 13.62 26.56 -7.34
C THR A 25 14.53 26.89 -6.15
N PRO A 26 15.11 28.11 -6.09
CA PRO A 26 15.99 28.47 -4.99
C PRO A 26 15.24 28.29 -3.67
N GLN A 27 15.96 27.90 -2.61
CA GLN A 27 15.38 27.58 -1.29
C GLN A 27 14.37 28.63 -0.77
N ARG A 28 14.50 29.89 -1.22
CA ARG A 28 13.63 31.02 -0.88
C ARG A 28 12.25 31.02 -1.56
N PHE A 29 12.06 30.28 -2.66
CA PHE A 29 10.83 30.29 -3.47
C PHE A 29 9.94 29.06 -3.26
N GLY A 30 10.23 28.20 -2.27
CA GLY A 30 9.44 26.98 -2.04
C GLY A 30 9.91 26.04 -0.93
N SER A 31 10.63 26.55 0.08
CA SER A 31 11.08 25.72 1.21
C SER A 31 9.94 24.97 1.92
N ASP A 32 8.74 25.54 1.96
CA ASP A 32 7.60 24.94 2.65
C ASP A 32 6.84 23.92 1.80
N SER A 33 6.84 24.06 0.47
CA SER A 33 6.13 23.12 -0.42
C SER A 33 6.90 21.82 -0.66
N TYR A 34 8.24 21.86 -0.67
CA TYR A 34 9.06 20.66 -0.79
C TYR A 34 9.04 19.81 0.50
N LEU A 35 9.02 20.44 1.67
CA LEU A 35 8.88 19.74 2.95
C LEU A 35 7.49 19.15 3.15
N ALA A 36 6.43 19.78 2.64
CA ALA A 36 5.07 19.24 2.66
C ALA A 36 4.90 17.99 1.77
N ALA A 37 5.60 17.94 0.62
CA ALA A 37 5.57 16.77 -0.27
C ALA A 37 6.43 15.60 0.27
N ALA A 38 7.55 15.89 0.94
CA ALA A 38 8.42 14.88 1.55
C ALA A 38 7.87 14.32 2.87
N LYS A 39 7.01 15.06 3.57
CA LYS A 39 6.28 14.61 4.77
C LYS A 39 4.89 14.06 4.44
N ARG A 40 4.74 13.27 3.38
CA ARG A 40 3.70 12.23 3.42
C ARG A 40 4.16 11.21 4.45
N GLU A 41 3.75 11.45 5.69
CA GLU A 41 3.85 10.53 6.81
C GLU A 41 3.40 9.16 6.31
N LYS A 42 4.37 8.26 6.05
CA LYS A 42 4.07 6.86 5.85
C LYS A 42 3.45 6.41 7.17
N PRO A 43 2.16 6.02 7.21
CA PRO A 43 1.56 5.59 8.45
C PRO A 43 2.41 4.43 8.98
N ALA A 44 2.87 4.57 10.23
CA ALA A 44 3.78 3.67 10.93
C ALA A 44 3.11 2.33 11.29
N SER A 45 2.28 1.77 10.41
CA SER A 45 1.76 0.43 10.53
C SER A 45 2.74 -0.54 9.86
N ALA A 46 3.91 -0.71 10.47
CA ALA A 46 4.66 -1.95 10.35
C ALA A 46 3.95 -3.06 11.18
N ALA A 47 2.63 -3.19 11.02
CA ALA A 47 1.81 -4.09 11.83
C ALA A 47 1.84 -5.49 11.22
N ARG A 48 2.87 -6.25 11.62
CA ARG A 48 3.00 -7.71 11.44
C ARG A 48 3.10 -8.12 9.96
N LYS A 49 3.68 -9.28 9.68
CA LYS A 49 3.80 -9.83 8.32
C LYS A 49 2.41 -10.23 7.81
N THR A 50 1.56 -9.25 7.52
CA THR A 50 0.19 -9.47 7.04
C THR A 50 0.28 -9.92 5.59
N VAL A 51 -0.12 -11.17 5.34
CA VAL A 51 -0.20 -11.72 3.98
C VAL A 51 -1.55 -11.30 3.39
N PRO A 52 -1.59 -10.61 2.23
CA PRO A 52 -2.85 -10.27 1.60
C PRO A 52 -3.53 -11.54 1.08
N ILE A 53 -4.75 -11.77 1.55
CA ILE A 53 -5.60 -12.90 1.14
C ILE A 53 -6.84 -12.33 0.46
N ALA A 54 -7.10 -12.75 -0.78
CA ALA A 54 -8.32 -12.43 -1.50
C ALA A 54 -9.31 -13.60 -1.39
N ILE A 55 -10.40 -13.41 -0.63
CA ILE A 55 -11.49 -14.40 -0.51
C ILE A 55 -12.76 -13.80 -1.08
N ARG A 56 -13.51 -14.61 -1.84
CA ARG A 56 -14.86 -14.25 -2.25
C ARG A 56 -15.84 -14.62 -1.14
N LEU A 57 -16.55 -13.63 -0.63
CA LEU A 57 -17.62 -13.76 0.35
C LEU A 57 -18.96 -13.41 -0.30
N SER A 58 -20.06 -13.97 0.21
CA SER A 58 -21.39 -13.51 -0.19
C SER A 58 -21.59 -12.05 0.23
N ALA A 59 -22.45 -11.33 -0.51
CA ALA A 59 -22.68 -9.91 -0.28
C ALA A 59 -23.20 -9.61 1.14
N GLU A 60 -24.07 -10.49 1.64
CA GLU A 60 -24.65 -10.39 2.99
C GLU A 60 -23.59 -10.55 4.08
N LEU A 61 -22.72 -11.56 3.98
CA LEU A 61 -21.63 -11.77 4.94
C LEU A 61 -20.62 -10.62 4.92
N ALA A 62 -20.31 -10.09 3.74
CA ALA A 62 -19.44 -8.94 3.61
C ALA A 62 -20.03 -7.68 4.26
N ALA A 63 -21.35 -7.48 4.20
CA ALA A 63 -22.03 -6.38 4.87
C ALA A 63 -21.97 -6.52 6.39
N SER A 64 -22.33 -7.68 6.93
CA SER A 64 -22.28 -7.94 8.38
C SER A 64 -20.87 -7.81 8.96
N LEU A 65 -19.83 -8.21 8.21
CA LEU A 65 -18.43 -8.00 8.63
C LEU A 65 -18.07 -6.52 8.69
N ARG A 66 -18.52 -5.71 7.72
CA ARG A 66 -18.27 -4.27 7.71
C ARG A 66 -18.95 -3.58 8.89
N GLU A 67 -20.21 -3.91 9.17
CA GLU A 67 -20.95 -3.37 10.31
C GLU A 67 -20.25 -3.66 11.65
N ARG A 68 -19.80 -4.90 11.84
CA ARG A 68 -19.07 -5.31 13.04
C ARG A 68 -17.69 -4.67 13.16
N ALA A 69 -17.09 -4.28 12.03
CA ALA A 69 -15.78 -3.65 11.99
C ALA A 69 -15.78 -2.15 12.34
N VAL A 70 -16.94 -1.47 12.34
CA VAL A 70 -17.03 -0.01 12.58
C VAL A 70 -16.49 0.41 13.96
N GLY A 71 -16.56 -0.48 14.96
CA GLY A 71 -16.13 -0.20 16.33
C GLY A 71 -14.86 -0.91 16.80
N GLN A 72 -14.14 -1.62 15.91
CA GLN A 72 -13.02 -2.48 16.31
C GLN A 72 -11.67 -1.90 15.90
N GLU A 73 -10.72 -1.87 16.84
CA GLU A 73 -9.34 -1.49 16.58
C GLU A 73 -8.69 -2.53 15.64
N GLY A 74 -8.28 -2.11 14.44
CA GLY A 74 -7.80 -3.02 13.37
C GLY A 74 -8.84 -3.39 12.32
N GLY A 75 -10.08 -2.88 12.43
CA GLY A 75 -11.11 -2.93 11.39
C GLY A 75 -11.50 -4.35 10.95
N ILE A 76 -11.79 -4.52 9.65
CA ILE A 76 -12.28 -5.79 9.09
C ILE A 76 -11.27 -6.93 9.31
N SER A 77 -9.96 -6.65 9.17
CA SER A 77 -8.91 -7.64 9.32
C SER A 77 -8.86 -8.25 10.72
N ALA A 78 -9.09 -7.44 11.77
CA ALA A 78 -9.12 -7.91 13.15
C ALA A 78 -10.35 -8.82 13.41
N VAL A 79 -11.53 -8.42 12.92
CA VAL A 79 -12.76 -9.21 13.04
C VAL A 79 -12.61 -10.56 12.34
N VAL A 80 -12.03 -10.57 11.14
CA VAL A 80 -11.76 -11.80 10.39
C VAL A 80 -10.76 -12.70 11.12
N ALA A 81 -9.67 -12.13 11.67
CA ALA A 81 -8.70 -12.90 12.43
C ALA A 81 -9.33 -13.61 13.64
N MET A 82 -10.13 -12.89 14.44
CA MET A 82 -10.83 -13.48 15.58
C MET A 82 -11.79 -14.61 15.17
N ALA A 83 -12.56 -14.41 14.10
CA ALA A 83 -13.49 -15.43 13.61
C ALA A 83 -12.77 -16.69 13.12
N VAL A 84 -11.62 -16.52 12.43
CA VAL A 84 -10.79 -17.64 11.96
C VAL A 84 -10.15 -18.39 13.12
N GLU A 85 -9.59 -17.68 14.10
CA GLU A 85 -8.99 -18.30 15.30
C GLU A 85 -10.05 -19.08 16.10
N GLN A 86 -11.24 -18.52 16.27
CA GLN A 86 -12.35 -19.20 16.93
C GLN A 86 -12.74 -20.48 16.18
N TRP A 87 -12.85 -20.43 14.86
CA TRP A 87 -13.21 -21.58 14.04
C TRP A 87 -12.12 -22.68 14.04
N LEU A 88 -10.84 -22.30 14.04
CA LEU A 88 -9.73 -23.25 14.13
C LEU A 88 -9.66 -23.93 15.50
N ASN A 89 -10.02 -23.21 16.56
CA ASN A 89 -10.05 -23.74 17.92
C ASN A 89 -11.30 -24.57 18.23
N THR A 90 -12.38 -24.39 17.49
CA THR A 90 -13.54 -25.30 17.60
C THR A 90 -13.18 -26.66 17.01
N PRO A 91 -13.17 -27.75 17.81
CA PRO A 91 -12.96 -29.07 17.26
C PRO A 91 -14.08 -29.37 16.26
N LYS A 92 -13.69 -29.67 15.02
CA LYS A 92 -14.60 -30.04 13.93
C LYS A 92 -15.55 -31.14 14.43
N PRO A 93 -16.88 -30.92 14.50
CA PRO A 93 -17.79 -32.05 14.64
C PRO A 93 -17.62 -32.92 13.40
N ALA A 94 -17.26 -34.18 13.61
CA ALA A 94 -17.08 -35.16 12.56
C ALA A 94 -18.28 -35.14 11.60
N SER A 95 -17.98 -35.23 10.31
CA SER A 95 -18.93 -35.21 9.20
C SER A 95 -20.11 -36.16 9.43
N ALA A 96 -21.28 -35.62 9.78
CA ALA A 96 -22.56 -36.30 9.62
C ALA A 96 -23.00 -36.23 8.15
N SER A 97 -22.22 -36.84 7.27
CA SER A 97 -22.64 -37.22 5.93
C SER A 97 -23.06 -38.69 5.94
N ALA A 98 -24.22 -38.98 6.54
CA ALA A 98 -24.91 -40.25 6.33
C ALA A 98 -26.11 -40.01 5.40
N LYS A 99 -25.86 -40.27 4.12
CA LYS A 99 -26.81 -40.68 3.06
C LYS A 99 -28.29 -40.27 3.24
N LYS A 100 -28.67 -39.29 2.42
CA LYS A 100 -29.61 -39.46 1.30
C LYS A 100 -30.85 -40.31 1.60
N SER A 101 -31.95 -39.63 1.90
CA SER A 101 -33.25 -40.01 1.38
C SER A 101 -33.16 -40.17 -0.15
N ALA A 102 -33.66 -41.29 -0.67
CA ALA A 102 -34.23 -41.50 -2.01
C ALA A 102 -34.03 -42.97 -2.43
N ALA A 103 -35.01 -43.80 -2.09
CA ALA A 103 -35.77 -44.68 -3.00
C ALA A 103 -36.50 -45.74 -2.16
#